data_AF-A0A937ET51-F1
#
_entry.id   AF-A0A937ET51-F1
#
_cell.length_a   1.000
_cell.length_b   1.000
_cell.length_c   1.000
_cell.angle_alpha   90.00
_cell.angle_beta   90.00
_cell.angle_gamma   90.00
#
_symmetry.space_group_name_H-M   'P 1'
#
loop_
_entity.id
_entity.type
_entity.pdbx_description
1 polymer ?
#
loop_
_entity_poly.entity_id
_entity_poly.type
_entity_poly.pdbx_seq_one_letter_code
_entity_poly.pdbx_strand_id
1 'polypeptide(L)' 'MDVKGGLKSGPLAILVNCKGHGKLTVEVKPVGMSFPLECAAGEVSSTYNQLDLKKPREQGTVSVTAPSTVRWAITVGR' A
#
# COMPACT_ATOMS: atom_id res chain seq x y z
N MET A 1 -6.29 -6.88 -2.20
CA MET A 1 -7.30 -6.20 -3.04
C MET A 1 -6.81 -6.17 -4.47
N ASP A 2 -7.65 -6.52 -5.41
CA ASP A 2 -7.29 -6.45 -6.83
C ASP A 2 -7.50 -5.05 -7.38
N VAL A 3 -6.52 -4.58 -8.15
CA VAL A 3 -6.58 -3.30 -8.85
C VAL A 3 -7.38 -3.52 -10.13
N LYS A 4 -8.62 -3.01 -10.16
CA LYS A 4 -9.49 -3.11 -11.33
C LYS A 4 -8.81 -2.51 -12.57
N GLY A 5 -8.78 -3.26 -13.66
CA GLY A 5 -8.13 -2.84 -14.90
C GLY A 5 -6.61 -3.00 -14.91
N GLY A 6 -6.02 -3.61 -13.88
CA GLY A 6 -4.59 -3.88 -13.77
C GLY A 6 -3.76 -2.65 -13.42
N LEU A 7 -2.44 -2.79 -13.53
CA LEU A 7 -1.49 -1.69 -13.33
C LEU A 7 -1.13 -1.11 -14.68
N LYS A 8 -1.32 0.18 -14.95
CA LYS A 8 -0.77 0.78 -16.19
C LYS A 8 0.60 1.40 -15.93
N SER A 9 1.27 1.77 -17.01
CA SER A 9 2.52 2.54 -16.93
C SER A 9 2.28 3.94 -16.33
N GLY A 10 3.36 4.54 -15.81
CA GLY A 10 3.34 5.82 -15.11
C GLY A 10 3.16 5.66 -13.60
N PRO A 11 2.76 6.75 -12.90
CA PRO A 11 2.69 6.76 -11.46
C PRO A 11 1.58 5.82 -10.92
N LEU A 12 1.92 5.13 -9.84
CA LEU A 12 1.01 4.44 -8.95
C LEU A 12 1.23 5.01 -7.55
N ALA A 13 0.23 5.72 -7.03
CA ALA A 13 0.24 6.32 -5.72
C ALA A 13 -0.39 5.37 -4.69
N ILE A 14 0.24 5.24 -3.53
CA ILE A 14 -0.22 4.42 -2.41
C ILE A 14 -0.15 5.29 -1.16
N LEU A 15 -1.33 5.63 -0.64
CA LEU A 15 -1.47 6.32 0.63
C LEU A 15 -1.97 5.31 1.67
N VAL A 16 -1.25 5.19 2.77
CA VAL A 16 -1.66 4.39 3.92
C VAL A 16 -1.82 5.30 5.12
N ASN A 17 -2.94 5.17 5.81
CA ASN A 17 -3.15 5.71 7.14
C ASN A 17 -3.25 4.55 8.11
N CYS A 18 -2.50 4.58 9.21
CA CYS A 18 -2.64 3.59 10.25
C CYS A 18 -2.57 4.18 11.66
N LYS A 19 -3.23 3.51 12.60
CA LYS A 19 -3.28 3.88 14.02
C LYS A 19 -3.22 2.64 14.89
N GLY A 20 -2.44 2.71 15.96
CA GLY A 20 -2.22 1.62 16.90
C GLY A 20 -0.80 1.09 16.79
N HIS A 21 -0.25 0.64 17.92
CA HIS A 21 1.12 0.16 17.98
C HIS A 21 1.28 -1.14 17.19
N GLY A 22 2.18 -1.11 16.21
CA GLY A 22 2.55 -2.29 15.43
C GLY A 22 3.12 -1.92 14.06
N LYS A 23 3.52 -2.96 13.33
CA LYS A 23 4.11 -2.84 12.01
C LYS A 23 3.15 -3.35 10.94
N LEU A 24 2.86 -2.51 9.95
CA LEU A 24 2.06 -2.84 8.79
C LEU A 24 2.97 -3.05 7.58
N THR A 25 2.73 -4.07 6.77
CA THR A 25 3.45 -4.28 5.51
C THR A 25 2.49 -4.15 4.35
N VAL A 26 2.87 -3.36 3.34
CA VAL A 26 2.16 -3.28 2.05
C VAL A 26 2.98 -3.98 0.98
N GLU A 27 2.32 -4.81 0.19
CA GLU A 27 2.90 -5.46 -0.98
C GLU A 27 2.11 -5.13 -2.24
N VAL A 28 2.81 -4.92 -3.36
CA VAL A 28 2.21 -4.75 -4.68
C VAL A 28 2.75 -5.78 -5.65
N LYS A 29 1.86 -6.68 -6.09
CA LYS A 29 2.17 -7.73 -7.07
C LYS A 29 1.62 -7.35 -8.45
N PRO A 30 2.30 -7.73 -9.55
CA PRO A 30 3.53 -8.52 -9.63
C PRO A 30 4.82 -7.67 -9.66
N VAL A 31 4.75 -6.38 -9.31
CA VAL A 31 5.88 -5.44 -9.47
C VAL A 31 6.96 -5.55 -8.38
N GLY A 32 6.78 -6.46 -7.42
CA GLY A 32 7.79 -6.79 -6.41
C GLY A 32 8.01 -5.69 -5.37
N MET A 33 7.10 -4.73 -5.26
CA MET A 33 7.16 -3.71 -4.22
C MET A 33 6.69 -4.32 -2.90
N SER A 34 7.49 -4.15 -1.85
CA SER A 34 7.09 -4.41 -0.47
C SER A 34 7.72 -3.35 0.42
N PHE A 35 6.93 -2.74 1.31
CA PHE A 35 7.46 -1.77 2.26
C PHE A 35 6.78 -1.90 3.62
N PRO A 36 7.56 -1.89 4.70
CA PRO A 36 7.03 -1.81 6.05
C PRO A 36 6.68 -0.36 6.42
N LEU A 37 5.69 -0.20 7.27
CA LEU A 37 5.27 1.04 7.91
C LEU A 37 5.12 0.80 9.42
N GLU A 38 5.75 1.66 10.21
CA GLU A 38 5.53 1.69 11.64
C GLU A 38 4.28 2.53 11.95
N CYS A 39 3.39 1.96 12.75
CA CYS A 39 2.16 2.61 13.17
C CYS A 39 2.28 3.02 14.64
N ALA A 40 2.09 4.31 14.90
CA ALA A 40 2.24 4.86 16.24
C ALA A 40 1.01 4.57 17.11
N ALA A 41 1.24 4.48 18.42
CA ALA A 41 0.17 4.50 19.41
C ALA A 41 -0.41 5.93 19.54
N GLY A 42 -1.72 6.04 19.71
CA GLY A 42 -2.37 7.31 20.04
C GLY A 42 -2.75 8.20 18.86
N GLU A 43 -1.95 8.23 17.78
CA GLU A 43 -2.17 9.07 16.60
C GLU A 43 -2.27 8.28 15.29
N VAL A 44 -2.71 8.96 14.23
CA VAL A 44 -2.73 8.39 12.88
C VAL A 44 -1.41 8.74 12.21
N SER A 45 -0.66 7.71 11.80
CA SER A 45 0.52 7.85 10.94
C SER A 45 0.10 7.73 9.48
N SER A 46 0.55 8.66 8.64
CA SER A 46 0.27 8.67 7.20
C SER A 46 1.56 8.45 6.43
N THR A 47 1.53 7.59 5.42
CA THR A 47 2.65 7.39 4.49
C THR A 47 2.16 7.39 3.06
N TYR A 48 2.81 8.21 2.24
CA TYR A 48 2.59 8.28 0.81
C TYR A 48 3.81 7.70 0.08
N ASN A 49 3.59 6.66 -0.70
CA ASN A 49 4.60 6.09 -1.59
C ASN A 49 4.11 6.15 -3.03
N GLN A 50 5.03 6.44 -3.94
CA GLN A 50 4.75 6.47 -5.36
C GLN A 50 5.75 5.60 -6.11
N LEU A 51 5.23 4.79 -7.04
CA LEU A 51 6.05 4.03 -7.98
C LEU A 51 5.83 4.54 -9.37
N ASP A 52 6.91 4.67 -10.13
CA ASP A 52 6.81 4.89 -11.56
C ASP A 52 6.94 3.56 -12.31
N LEU A 53 5.82 3.07 -12.83
CA LEU A 53 5.75 1.78 -13.52
C LEU A 53 6.13 1.95 -14.99
N LYS A 54 7.25 1.35 -15.38
CA LYS A 54 7.73 1.43 -16.78
C LYS A 54 6.85 0.67 -17.78
N LYS A 55 6.20 -0.41 -17.35
CA LYS A 55 5.39 -1.28 -18.21
C LYS A 55 4.05 -1.60 -17.54
N PRO A 56 2.95 -1.68 -18.29
CA PRO A 56 1.67 -2.12 -17.74
C PRO A 56 1.70 -3.61 -17.36
N ARG A 57 0.76 -3.99 -16.49
CA ARG A 57 0.41 -5.35 -16.06
C ARG A 57 -1.10 -5.50 -16.16
N GLU A 58 -1.56 -6.57 -16.80
CA GLU A 58 -3.00 -6.84 -16.96
C GLU A 58 -3.71 -7.05 -15.61
N GLN A 59 -2.96 -7.51 -14.62
CA GLN A 59 -3.42 -7.73 -13.25
C GLN A 59 -2.51 -7.01 -12.26
N GLY A 60 -3.07 -6.66 -11.12
CA GLY A 60 -2.34 -6.11 -10.00
C GLY A 60 -3.09 -6.36 -8.71
N THR A 61 -2.37 -6.66 -7.65
CA THR A 61 -2.95 -6.87 -6.32
C THR A 61 -2.13 -6.08 -5.30
N VAL A 62 -2.83 -5.39 -4.42
CA VAL A 62 -2.26 -4.76 -3.24
C VAL A 62 -2.67 -5.57 -2.01
N SER A 63 -1.69 -6.03 -1.25
CA SER A 63 -1.91 -6.78 -0.01
C SER A 63 -1.44 -5.97 1.17
N VAL A 64 -2.18 -6.04 2.27
CA VAL A 64 -1.84 -5.39 3.53
C VAL A 64 -1.83 -6.46 4.61
N THR A 65 -0.70 -6.56 5.31
CA THR A 65 -0.55 -7.43 6.48
C THR A 65 -0.29 -6.56 7.69
N ALA A 66 -1.14 -6.67 8.70
CA ALA A 66 -1.01 -5.89 9.93
C ALA A 66 -1.47 -6.72 11.14
N PRO A 67 -0.91 -6.47 12.34
CA PRO A 67 -1.44 -6.99 13.60
C PRO A 67 -2.89 -6.55 13.83
N SER A 68 -3.65 -7.34 14.57
CA SER A 68 -5.05 -7.01 14.93
C SER A 68 -5.19 -5.75 15.79
N THR A 69 -4.10 -5.30 16.43
CA THR A 69 -4.03 -4.05 17.20
C THR A 69 -3.96 -2.79 16.33
N VAL A 70 -3.70 -2.93 15.02
CA VAL A 70 -3.53 -1.83 14.08
C VAL A 70 -4.81 -1.67 13.25
N ARG A 71 -5.42 -0.48 13.33
CA ARG A 71 -6.45 -0.07 12.37
C ARG A 71 -5.78 0.65 11.21
N TRP A 72 -6.23 0.38 10.00
CA TRP A 72 -5.63 0.96 8.81
C TRP A 72 -6.66 1.26 7.72
N ALA A 73 -6.30 2.21 6.87
CA ALA A 73 -6.98 2.53 5.63
C ALA A 73 -5.93 2.73 4.55
N ILE A 74 -6.26 2.32 3.32
CA ILE A 74 -5.36 2.44 2.18
C ILE A 74 -6.11 3.01 0.99
N THR A 75 -5.44 3.90 0.26
CA THR A 75 -5.89 4.41 -1.03
C THR A 75 -4.84 4.09 -2.06
N VAL A 76 -5.27 3.54 -3.19
CA VAL A 76 -4.42 3.21 -4.33
C VAL A 76 -4.97 3.97 -5.53
N GLY A 77 -4.12 4.79 -6.14
CA GLY A 77 -4.54 5.74 -7.16
C GLY A 77 -3.45 6.04 -8.19
N ARG A 78 -3.77 6.97 -9.09
CA ARG A 78 -2.90 7.50 -10.13
C ARG A 78 -2.83 9.00 -10.02
#